data_AF-A0A924G299-F1
#
_entry.id   AF-A0A924G299-F1
#
_cell.length_a   1.000
_cell.length_b   1.000
_cell.length_c   1.000
_cell.angle_alpha   90.00
_cell.angle_beta   90.00
_cell.angle_gamma   90.00
#
_symmetry.space_group_name_H-M   'P 1'
#
loop_
_entity.id
_entity.type
_entity.pdbx_description
1 polymer ?
#
loop_
_entity_poly.entity_id
_entity_poly.type
_entity_poly.pdbx_seq_one_letter_code
_entity_poly.pdbx_strand_id
1 'polypeptide(L)' 'HTCTAVCPHLGAILQWNADEKTFDCPMHGSRFTTEGKVINGPATSDLKKVVLKEEQPVT' A
#
# COMPACT_ATOMS: atom_id res chain seq x y z
N HIS A 1 10.77 4.13 1.41
CA HIS A 1 9.53 4.84 1.01
C HIS A 1 8.45 4.50 2.03
N THR A 2 7.46 5.36 2.25
CA THR A 2 6.34 5.08 3.16
C THR A 2 5.03 5.36 2.45
N CYS A 3 4.20 4.33 2.32
CA CYS A 3 2.89 4.39 1.66
C CYS A 3 1.81 3.88 2.63
N THR A 4 0.57 4.27 2.39
CA THR A 4 -0.59 3.70 3.09
C THR A 4 -0.73 2.22 2.75
N ALA A 5 -1.19 1.42 3.71
CA ALA A 5 -1.60 0.03 3.48
C ALA A 5 -3.08 -0.08 3.04
N VAL A 6 -3.74 1.04 2.75
CA VAL A 6 -5.15 1.09 2.32
C VAL A 6 -5.22 1.03 0.79
N CYS A 7 -5.90 0.02 0.27
CA CYS A 7 -6.15 -0.15 -1.15
C CYS A 7 -7.01 1.02 -1.69
N PRO A 8 -6.54 1.75 -2.72
CA PRO A 8 -7.27 2.89 -3.27
C PRO A 8 -8.53 2.50 -4.05
N HIS A 9 -8.78 1.20 -4.28
CA HIS A 9 -10.02 0.74 -4.90
C HIS A 9 -11.24 1.03 -4.02
N LEU A 10 -11.34 0.39 -2.86
CA LEU A 10 -12.49 0.51 -1.94
C LEU A 10 -12.07 0.48 -0.45
N GLY A 11 -10.80 0.74 -0.15
CA GLY A 11 -10.35 0.95 1.23
C GLY A 11 -9.95 -0.31 2.01
N ALA A 12 -9.84 -1.48 1.37
CA ALA A 12 -9.37 -2.69 2.04
C ALA A 12 -7.89 -2.58 2.48
N ILE A 13 -7.51 -3.27 3.56
CA ILE A 13 -6.11 -3.33 4.00
C ILE A 13 -5.36 -4.37 3.16
N LEU A 14 -4.21 -3.98 2.62
CA LEU A 14 -3.34 -4.85 1.83
C LEU A 14 -2.64 -5.90 2.69
N GLN A 15 -2.29 -7.01 2.09
CA GLN A 15 -1.50 -8.09 2.69
C GLN A 15 -0.17 -8.21 1.96
N TRP A 16 0.90 -8.53 2.69
CA TRP A 16 2.20 -8.79 2.06
C TRP A 16 2.24 -10.20 1.49
N ASN A 17 2.60 -10.31 0.20
CA ASN A 17 2.88 -11.57 -0.48
C ASN A 17 4.40 -11.71 -0.61
N ALA A 18 4.98 -12.63 0.17
CA ALA A 18 6.43 -12.80 0.26
C ALA A 18 7.04 -13.45 -0.98
N ASP A 19 6.30 -14.36 -1.62
CA ASP A 19 6.75 -15.09 -2.81
C ASP A 19 6.93 -14.13 -3.99
N GLU A 20 5.97 -13.23 -4.19
CA GLU A 20 5.97 -12.29 -5.32
C GLU A 20 6.52 -10.91 -4.96
N LYS A 21 6.76 -10.66 -3.67
CA LYS A 21 7.24 -9.37 -3.12
C LYS A 21 6.30 -8.20 -3.47
N THR A 22 5.00 -8.45 -3.30
CA THR A 22 3.93 -7.49 -3.61
C THR A 22 3.02 -7.26 -2.42
N PHE A 23 2.32 -6.12 -2.45
CA PHE A 23 1.19 -5.89 -1.58
C PHE A 23 -0.09 -6.23 -2.33
N ASP A 24 -0.84 -7.20 -1.81
CA ASP A 24 -2.01 -7.76 -2.48
C ASP A 24 -3.28 -7.39 -1.69
N CYS A 25 -4.30 -6.93 -2.41
CA CYS A 25 -5.61 -6.63 -1.86
C CYS A 25 -6.44 -7.94 -1.82
N PRO A 26 -6.80 -8.45 -0.62
CA PRO A 26 -7.49 -9.73 -0.50
C PRO A 26 -8.93 -9.70 -1.01
N MET A 27 -9.50 -8.52 -1.22
CA MET A 27 -10.91 -8.38 -1.60
C MET A 27 -11.16 -8.62 -3.09
N HIS A 28 -10.34 -8.01 -3.95
CA HIS A 28 -10.57 -8.00 -5.40
C HIS A 28 -9.28 -8.21 -6.21
N GLY A 29 -8.16 -8.55 -5.57
CA GLY A 29 -6.93 -8.93 -6.26
C GLY A 29 -6.14 -7.77 -6.89
N SER A 30 -6.37 -6.52 -6.45
CA SER A 30 -5.44 -5.43 -6.79
C SER A 30 -4.07 -5.69 -6.19
N ARG A 31 -3.00 -5.44 -6.94
CA ARG A 31 -1.64 -5.71 -6.48
C ARG A 31 -0.75 -4.50 -6.68
N PHE A 32 0.22 -4.32 -5.78
CA PHE A 32 1.12 -3.19 -5.75
C PHE A 32 2.57 -3.62 -5.55
N THR A 33 3.51 -2.90 -6.14
CA THR A 33 4.93 -3.07 -5.85
C THR A 33 5.25 -2.67 -4.41
N THR A 34 6.46 -2.98 -3.94
CA THR A 34 6.97 -2.49 -2.64
C THR A 34 6.87 -0.96 -2.55
N GLU A 35 7.19 -0.24 -3.62
CA GLU A 35 7.10 1.22 -3.68
C GLU A 35 5.66 1.78 -3.78
N GLY A 36 4.65 0.90 -3.82
CA GLY A 36 3.24 1.25 -3.90
C GLY A 36 2.72 1.51 -5.31
N LYS A 37 3.44 1.12 -6.37
CA LYS A 37 2.95 1.25 -7.74
C LYS A 37 1.93 0.17 -8.05
N VAL A 38 0.82 0.53 -8.68
CA VAL A 38 -0.17 -0.46 -9.12
C VAL A 38 0.43 -1.36 -10.22
N ILE A 39 0.27 -2.67 -10.06
CA ILE A 39 0.68 -3.68 -11.05
C ILE A 39 -0.51 -4.48 -11.59
N ASN A 40 -1.59 -4.60 -10.81
CA ASN A 40 -2.81 -5.27 -11.23
C ASN A 40 -4.05 -4.58 -10.63
N GLY A 41 -5.10 -4.45 -11.45
CA GLY A 41 -6.38 -3.84 -11.07
C GLY A 41 -7.28 -4.78 -10.26
N PRO A 42 -8.43 -4.32 -9.73
CA PRO A 42 -9.23 -3.16 -10.17
C PRO A 42 -8.79 -1.77 -9.69
N ALA A 43 -7.83 -1.62 -8.78
CA ALA A 43 -7.27 -0.32 -8.45
C ALA A 43 -6.67 0.35 -9.71
N THR A 44 -6.93 1.64 -9.90
CA THR A 44 -6.46 2.43 -11.06
C THR A 44 -5.41 3.48 -10.69
N SER A 45 -4.96 3.50 -9.43
CA SER A 45 -3.96 4.45 -8.93
C SER A 45 -2.97 3.78 -7.97
N ASP A 46 -1.78 4.36 -7.86
CA ASP A 46 -0.75 3.98 -6.89
C ASP A 46 -1.21 4.19 -5.43
N LEU A 47 -0.52 3.55 -4.49
CA LEU A 47 -0.73 3.77 -3.05
C LEU A 47 -0.36 5.20 -2.66
N LYS A 48 -1.18 5.79 -1.79
CA LYS A 48 -0.94 7.14 -1.26
C LYS A 48 0.34 7.15 -0.42
N LYS A 49 1.28 8.04 -0.74
CA LYS A 49 2.49 8.26 0.05
C LYS A 49 2.16 8.94 1.39
N VAL A 50 2.87 8.56 2.44
CA VAL A 50 2.76 9.14 3.77
C VAL A 50 4.09 9.82 4.12
N VAL A 51 4.01 11.06 4.58
CA VAL A 51 5.16 11.78 5.15
C VAL A 51 5.16 11.51 6.64
N LEU A 52 6.18 10.81 7.13
CA LEU A 52 6.39 10.67 8.57
C LEU A 52 6.85 12.02 9.11
N LYS A 53 6.12 12.57 10.07
CA LYS A 53 6.63 13.67 10.89
C LYS A 53 7.41 13.05 12.03
N GLU A 54 8.65 13.47 12.24
CA GLU A 54 9.41 13.07 13.43
C GLU A 54 8.64 13.54 14.68
N GLU A 55 8.34 12.61 15.58
CA GLU A 55 7.81 12.94 16.90
C GLU A 55 8.90 13.68 17.68
N GLN A 56 8.56 14.87 18.18
CA GLN A 56 9.42 15.61 19.08
C GLN A 56 9.65 14.76 20.34
N PRO A 57 10.90 14.60 20.81
CA PRO A 57 11.13 13.85 22.03
C PRO A 57 10.35 14.51 23.16
N VAL A 58 9.39 13.77 23.74
CA VAL A 58 8.73 14.18 24.97
C VAL A 58 9.81 14.20 26.06
N THR A 59 10.00 15.37 26.66
CA THR A 59 10.96 15.60 27.75
C THR A 59 10.35 15.22 29.09
#